data_AF-A0A6J6TDA4-F1
#
_entry.id   AF-A0A6J6TDA4-F1
#
_cell.length_a   1.000
_cell.length_b   1.000
_cell.length_c   1.000
_cell.angle_alpha   90.00
_cell.angle_beta   90.00
_cell.angle_gamma   90.00
#
_symmetry.space_group_name_H-M   'P 1'
#
loop_
_entity.id
_entity.type
_entity.pdbx_description
1 polymer ?
#
loop_
_entity_poly.entity_id
_entity_poly.type
_entity_poly.pdbx_seq_one_letter_code
_entity_poly.pdbx_strand_id
1 'polypeptide(L)'
;MTRPLYLHIGLQKTGTSYLQGLFLGNQDVLREHGLDVHPRQRREAYWLMLDVRDRLRPHNPPQAREVLRGLPEALRSAPGRAALVSEESFSPAEDHQLRRLLDACSDREVHLVVTARDLARQIPSVWQQGLQSGRSITFPAYLARLHETQGTPAPIWWQKDLPAVLEKWGRHVPAERIHVVTVPPAGAEKDLLLRRFCSVLGVDPAHLDRSSVGRDNRGLRLEQAEVLRRVNAGIPDELKRRDVYGDVGKRGFSVAVLGGTEGRRILLPRSEAAWCQELSEAYVEHLRSGGYDVVGDVEDLLPREESFAPDEQEVTEEQVAQASVAALTTMVSRQLESHREVKDRQLAALEPGWRARVGRGVRRVLGRS
;
A
#
# COMPACT_ATOMS: atom_id res chain seq x y z
N MET A 1 33.38 -1.51 10.78
CA MET A 1 32.30 -2.43 10.34
C MET A 1 31.35 -1.63 9.47
N THR A 2 31.00 -2.14 8.30
CA THR A 2 29.97 -1.54 7.43
C THR A 2 28.63 -1.55 8.16
N ARG A 3 27.90 -0.44 8.12
CA ARG A 3 26.58 -0.34 8.79
C ARG A 3 25.50 -0.96 7.91
N PRO A 4 24.58 -1.77 8.45
CA PRO A 4 23.52 -2.36 7.64
C PRO A 4 22.55 -1.31 7.11
N LEU A 5 22.07 -1.56 5.90
CA LEU A 5 20.93 -0.91 5.27
C LEU A 5 19.90 -1.99 4.92
N TYR A 6 18.74 -1.93 5.57
CA TYR A 6 17.61 -2.78 5.23
C TYR A 6 16.82 -2.14 4.09
N LEU A 7 16.75 -2.83 2.96
CA LEU A 7 15.95 -2.44 1.81
C LEU A 7 14.70 -3.31 1.76
N HIS A 8 13.57 -2.78 2.22
CA HIS A 8 12.29 -3.46 2.20
C HIS A 8 11.55 -3.23 0.88
N ILE A 9 11.38 -4.31 0.11
CA ILE A 9 10.90 -4.27 -1.29
C ILE A 9 9.54 -4.91 -1.50
N GLY A 10 8.72 -5.03 -0.46
CA GLY A 10 7.41 -5.64 -0.57
C GLY A 10 7.47 -7.13 -0.27
N LEU A 11 6.70 -8.00 -0.92
CA LEU A 11 5.94 -7.78 -2.16
C LEU A 11 4.71 -6.88 -2.00
N GLN A 12 3.98 -6.60 -3.07
CA GLN A 12 2.75 -5.81 -2.90
C GLN A 12 1.68 -6.66 -2.21
N LYS A 13 0.80 -6.00 -1.44
CA LYS A 13 -0.32 -6.64 -0.73
C LYS A 13 0.06 -7.62 0.39
N THR A 14 1.26 -7.47 0.93
CA THR A 14 1.82 -8.26 2.05
C THR A 14 1.94 -7.44 3.35
N GLY A 15 1.15 -6.38 3.52
CA GLY A 15 1.15 -5.55 4.74
C GLY A 15 2.15 -4.38 4.74
N THR A 16 2.80 -4.11 3.61
CA THR A 16 3.77 -3.01 3.43
C THR A 16 3.23 -1.66 3.87
N SER A 17 1.99 -1.34 3.53
CA SER A 17 1.36 -0.06 3.89
C SER A 17 1.22 0.10 5.41
N TYR A 18 0.93 -0.97 6.15
CA TYR A 18 0.87 -0.94 7.62
C TYR A 18 2.27 -0.70 8.19
N LEU A 19 3.25 -1.52 7.80
CA LEU A 19 4.64 -1.42 8.26
C LEU A 19 5.21 -0.03 7.98
N GLN A 20 5.18 0.43 6.73
CA GLN A 20 5.67 1.76 6.35
C GLN A 20 4.99 2.89 7.11
N GLY A 21 3.70 2.76 7.43
CA GLY A 21 2.97 3.77 8.20
C GLY A 21 3.51 3.86 9.61
N LEU A 22 3.71 2.70 10.23
CA LEU A 22 4.24 2.59 11.58
C LEU A 22 5.67 3.13 11.66
N PHE A 23 6.57 2.72 10.74
CA PHE A 23 7.96 3.18 10.76
C PHE A 23 8.09 4.68 10.48
N LEU A 24 7.29 5.23 9.56
CA LEU A 24 7.28 6.68 9.31
C LEU A 24 6.63 7.47 10.44
N GLY A 25 5.71 6.88 11.20
CA GLY A 25 5.11 7.48 12.40
C GLY A 25 6.04 7.47 13.62
N ASN A 26 7.03 6.56 13.65
CA ASN A 26 7.90 6.32 14.81
C ASN A 26 9.37 6.68 14.55
N GLN A 27 9.66 7.57 13.61
CA GLN A 27 11.04 7.84 13.15
C GLN A 27 12.00 8.28 14.28
N ASP A 28 11.51 9.04 15.26
CA ASP A 28 12.35 9.55 16.33
C ASP A 28 12.69 8.44 17.35
N VAL A 29 11.70 7.66 17.75
CA VAL A 29 11.90 6.45 18.57
C VAL A 29 12.84 5.47 17.88
N LEU A 30 12.63 5.20 16.60
CA LEU A 30 13.50 4.30 15.84
C LEU A 30 14.95 4.77 15.81
N ARG A 31 15.18 6.08 15.65
CA ARG A 31 16.52 6.67 15.66
C ARG A 31 17.19 6.57 17.02
N GLU A 32 16.44 6.77 18.11
CA GLU A 32 16.93 6.54 19.49
C GLU A 32 17.39 5.09 19.69
N HIS A 33 16.69 4.14 19.05
CA HIS A 33 17.07 2.72 19.01
C HIS A 33 18.04 2.35 17.86
N GLY A 34 18.60 3.36 17.19
CA GLY A 34 19.65 3.22 16.19
C GLY A 34 19.19 2.80 14.79
N LEU A 35 17.92 2.95 14.43
CA LEU A 35 17.42 2.72 13.06
C LEU A 35 16.95 4.03 12.42
N ASP A 36 17.66 4.49 11.40
CA ASP A 36 17.24 5.65 10.61
C ASP A 36 16.33 5.25 9.44
N VAL A 37 15.14 5.84 9.34
CA VAL A 37 14.21 5.60 8.23
C VAL A 37 14.43 6.63 7.13
N HIS A 38 14.71 6.16 5.91
CA HIS A 38 14.92 6.99 4.73
C HIS A 38 14.13 6.47 3.51
N PRO A 39 13.62 7.34 2.64
CA PRO A 39 13.32 8.74 2.91
C PRO A 39 12.34 8.93 4.09
N ARG A 40 12.27 10.12 4.66
CA ARG A 40 11.46 10.42 5.87
C ARG A 40 9.97 10.61 5.58
N GLN A 41 9.57 10.53 4.31
CA GLN A 41 8.20 10.70 3.87
C GLN A 41 7.83 9.66 2.80
N ARG A 42 6.58 9.15 2.84
CA ARG A 42 6.05 8.24 1.80
C ARG A 42 6.20 8.80 0.39
N ARG A 43 5.98 10.11 0.22
CA ARG A 43 6.06 10.78 -1.08
C ARG A 43 7.47 10.75 -1.65
N GLU A 44 8.47 10.92 -0.80
CA GLU A 44 9.88 10.85 -1.22
C GLU A 44 10.28 9.41 -1.53
N ALA A 45 9.84 8.42 -0.75
CA ALA A 45 10.05 7.01 -1.08
C ALA A 45 9.43 6.66 -2.46
N TYR A 46 8.23 7.17 -2.75
CA TYR A 46 7.61 7.02 -4.06
C TYR A 46 8.42 7.71 -5.17
N TRP A 47 8.96 8.92 -4.95
CA TRP A 47 9.81 9.60 -5.91
C TRP A 47 11.14 8.86 -6.14
N LEU A 48 11.76 8.34 -5.08
CA LEU A 48 12.93 7.48 -5.17
C LEU A 48 12.65 6.29 -6.08
N MET A 49 11.51 5.61 -5.89
CA MET A 49 11.10 4.54 -6.79
C MET A 49 10.86 4.99 -8.22
N LEU A 50 10.22 6.15 -8.43
CA LEU A 50 10.04 6.67 -9.79
C LEU A 50 11.38 6.91 -10.49
N ASP A 51 12.37 7.46 -9.79
CA ASP A 51 13.70 7.72 -10.36
C ASP A 51 14.43 6.40 -10.64
N VAL A 52 14.55 5.54 -9.63
CA VAL A 52 15.19 4.21 -9.72
C VAL A 52 14.56 3.34 -10.81
N ARG A 53 13.27 3.51 -11.13
CA ARG A 53 12.58 2.70 -12.15
C ARG A 53 12.39 3.37 -13.49
N ASP A 54 13.00 4.52 -13.73
CA ASP A 54 12.86 5.30 -14.98
C ASP A 54 11.40 5.70 -15.25
N ARG A 55 10.66 5.99 -14.19
CA ARG A 55 9.23 6.34 -14.19
C ARG A 55 8.93 7.80 -13.89
N LEU A 56 9.96 8.63 -13.72
CA LEU A 56 9.77 10.08 -13.70
C LEU A 56 9.17 10.58 -15.02
N ARG A 57 8.39 11.65 -14.93
CA ARG A 57 7.67 12.31 -16.02
C ARG A 57 7.91 13.82 -15.96
N PRO A 58 7.73 14.57 -17.06
CA PRO A 58 7.96 16.01 -17.08
C PRO A 58 7.16 16.81 -16.05
N HIS A 59 5.96 16.34 -15.70
CA HIS A 59 5.09 16.97 -14.71
C HIS A 59 5.42 16.58 -13.26
N ASN A 60 6.40 15.71 -13.01
CA ASN A 60 6.85 15.47 -11.65
C ASN A 60 7.64 16.67 -11.12
N PRO A 61 7.52 17.00 -9.83
CA PRO A 61 8.20 18.15 -9.25
C PRO A 61 9.73 17.95 -9.31
N PRO A 62 10.54 19.03 -9.45
CA PRO A 62 11.99 18.93 -9.52
C PRO A 62 12.62 18.14 -8.37
N GLN A 63 12.06 18.26 -7.16
CA GLN A 63 12.49 17.55 -5.95
C GLN A 63 12.50 16.02 -6.13
N ALA A 64 11.66 15.48 -7.02
CA ALA A 64 11.61 14.03 -7.26
C ALA A 64 12.93 13.48 -7.82
N ARG A 65 13.70 14.29 -8.57
CA ARG A 65 15.02 13.94 -9.12
C ARG A 65 16.16 14.04 -8.10
N GLU A 66 15.92 14.76 -7.01
CA GLU A 66 16.94 14.97 -5.98
C GLU A 66 16.94 13.85 -4.93
N VAL A 67 15.87 13.05 -4.84
CA VAL A 67 15.77 12.00 -3.81
C VAL A 67 16.84 10.92 -3.99
N LEU A 68 17.01 10.38 -5.21
CA LEU A 68 18.05 9.38 -5.47
C LEU A 68 19.45 9.99 -5.37
N ARG A 69 19.66 11.20 -5.89
CA ARG A 69 20.95 11.91 -5.83
C ARG A 69 21.40 12.21 -4.40
N GLY A 70 20.45 12.55 -3.54
CA GLY A 70 20.70 12.85 -2.12
C GLY A 70 20.80 11.61 -1.24
N LEU A 71 20.36 10.44 -1.71
CA LEU A 71 20.34 9.21 -0.91
C LEU A 71 21.73 8.82 -0.34
N PRO A 72 22.84 8.84 -1.11
CA PRO A 72 24.15 8.49 -0.56
C PRO A 72 24.57 9.38 0.60
N GLU A 73 24.36 10.70 0.48
CA GLU A 73 24.70 11.64 1.54
C GLU A 73 23.78 11.47 2.75
N ALA A 74 22.47 11.34 2.53
CA ALA A 74 21.51 11.08 3.59
C ALA A 74 21.87 9.81 4.39
N LEU A 75 22.28 8.74 3.69
CA LEU A 75 22.73 7.50 4.33
C LEU A 75 24.08 7.66 5.02
N ARG A 76 25.03 8.46 4.52
CA ARG A 76 26.29 8.72 5.24
C ARG A 76 26.06 9.53 6.52
N SER A 77 25.22 10.56 6.46
CA SER A 77 24.95 11.45 7.59
C SER A 77 24.01 10.84 8.65
N ALA A 78 23.26 9.78 8.31
CA ALA A 78 22.40 9.09 9.26
C ALA A 78 23.24 8.55 10.44
N PRO A 79 22.89 8.79 11.72
CA PRO A 79 23.74 8.42 12.86
C PRO A 79 23.49 7.02 13.47
N GLY A 80 22.32 6.41 13.23
CA GLY A 80 21.89 5.16 13.87
C GLY A 80 22.71 3.93 13.46
N ARG A 81 22.78 2.87 14.26
CA ARG A 81 23.52 1.65 13.86
C ARG A 81 23.10 1.08 12.48
N ALA A 82 21.85 1.25 12.06
CA ALA A 82 21.28 0.75 10.81
C ALA A 82 20.41 1.82 10.12
N ALA A 83 20.07 1.60 8.85
CA ALA A 83 19.06 2.38 8.14
C ALA A 83 18.00 1.47 7.49
N LEU A 84 16.80 2.00 7.25
CA LEU A 84 15.71 1.33 6.56
C LEU A 84 15.23 2.18 5.38
N VAL A 85 15.25 1.60 4.18
CA VAL A 85 14.57 2.11 2.98
C VAL A 85 13.43 1.17 2.61
N SER A 86 12.22 1.70 2.43
CA SER A 86 11.01 0.89 2.29
C SER A 86 10.13 1.38 1.14
N GLU A 87 10.08 0.61 0.05
CA GLU A 87 9.16 0.81 -1.08
C GLU A 87 8.97 -0.52 -1.81
N GLU A 88 7.76 -1.09 -1.71
CA GLU A 88 7.39 -2.34 -2.36
C GLU A 88 7.50 -2.34 -3.89
N SER A 89 7.39 -1.20 -4.54
CA SER A 89 7.42 -1.10 -5.99
C SER A 89 8.85 -1.15 -6.56
N PHE A 90 9.88 -1.30 -5.72
CA PHE A 90 11.21 -1.72 -6.14
C PHE A 90 11.26 -3.19 -6.57
N SER A 91 10.38 -4.07 -6.07
CA SER A 91 10.44 -5.52 -6.35
C SER A 91 10.67 -5.87 -7.83
N PRO A 92 9.91 -5.30 -8.80
CA PRO A 92 10.13 -5.55 -10.24
C PRO A 92 11.07 -4.55 -10.90
N ALA A 93 12.10 -4.05 -10.21
CA ALA A 93 13.19 -3.32 -10.85
C ALA A 93 14.02 -4.28 -11.73
N GLU A 94 14.64 -3.74 -12.78
CA GLU A 94 15.54 -4.48 -13.67
C GLU A 94 17.00 -4.37 -13.24
N ASP A 95 17.88 -5.24 -13.75
CA ASP A 95 19.28 -5.33 -13.29
C ASP A 95 20.07 -4.01 -13.35
N HIS A 96 19.81 -3.12 -14.32
CA HIS A 96 20.44 -1.80 -14.36
C HIS A 96 19.86 -0.83 -13.33
N GLN A 97 18.57 -0.98 -12.99
CA GLN A 97 17.87 -0.20 -11.98
C GLN A 97 18.30 -0.60 -10.58
N LEU A 98 18.49 -1.91 -10.35
CA LEU A 98 19.02 -2.47 -9.11
C LEU A 98 20.43 -1.96 -8.84
N ARG A 99 21.33 -2.07 -9.82
CA ARG A 99 22.70 -1.54 -9.70
C ARG A 99 22.71 -0.07 -9.34
N ARG A 100 21.92 0.76 -10.04
CA ARG A 100 21.78 2.19 -9.73
C ARG A 100 21.33 2.45 -8.28
N LEU A 101 20.37 1.67 -7.77
CA LEU A 101 19.91 1.82 -6.39
C LEU A 101 20.99 1.39 -5.39
N LEU A 102 21.64 0.24 -5.63
CA LEU A 102 22.68 -0.29 -4.75
C LEU A 102 23.93 0.60 -4.73
N ASP A 103 24.32 1.17 -5.86
CA ASP A 103 25.40 2.17 -5.95
C ASP A 103 25.06 3.42 -5.11
N ALA A 104 23.77 3.79 -5.04
CA ALA A 104 23.29 4.90 -4.22
C ALA A 104 23.22 4.58 -2.72
N CYS A 105 23.38 3.31 -2.32
CA CYS A 105 23.37 2.89 -0.92
C CYS A 105 24.68 3.21 -0.17
N SER A 106 25.69 3.80 -0.83
CA SER A 106 27.01 4.10 -0.24
C SER A 106 27.74 2.81 0.21
N ASP A 107 28.63 2.91 1.18
CA ASP A 107 29.38 1.86 1.86
C ASP A 107 28.54 0.98 2.82
N ARG A 108 27.21 1.05 2.74
CA ARG A 108 26.30 0.27 3.57
C ARG A 108 26.30 -1.19 3.17
N GLU A 109 26.23 -2.08 4.16
CA GLU A 109 25.96 -3.49 3.90
C GLU A 109 24.46 -3.69 3.64
N VAL A 110 24.09 -4.02 2.41
CA VAL A 110 22.67 -4.11 2.02
C VAL A 110 22.07 -5.45 2.46
N HIS A 111 20.98 -5.37 3.20
CA HIS A 111 20.09 -6.47 3.58
C HIS A 111 18.75 -6.28 2.90
N LEU A 112 18.32 -7.25 2.09
CA LEU A 112 17.03 -7.21 1.44
C LEU A 112 15.96 -7.75 2.38
N VAL A 113 14.83 -7.06 2.51
CA VAL A 113 13.68 -7.54 3.27
C VAL A 113 12.48 -7.72 2.34
N VAL A 114 11.96 -8.94 2.26
CA VAL A 114 10.83 -9.32 1.42
C VAL A 114 9.73 -9.93 2.28
N THR A 115 8.67 -9.18 2.53
CA THR A 115 7.41 -9.71 3.05
C THR A 115 6.67 -10.56 2.00
N ALA A 116 6.24 -11.77 2.38
CA ALA A 116 5.61 -12.74 1.49
C ALA A 116 4.27 -13.21 2.06
N ARG A 117 3.25 -13.38 1.21
CA ARG A 117 1.89 -13.79 1.59
C ARG A 117 1.40 -14.85 0.62
N ASP A 118 0.56 -15.78 1.09
CA ASP A 118 -0.11 -16.76 0.22
C ASP A 118 -0.82 -16.09 -0.97
N LEU A 119 -0.78 -16.80 -2.10
CA LEU A 119 -1.31 -16.35 -3.36
C LEU A 119 -2.84 -16.23 -3.34
N ALA A 120 -3.54 -17.08 -2.58
CA ALA A 120 -4.99 -17.04 -2.50
C ALA A 120 -5.53 -15.72 -1.93
N ARG A 121 -4.82 -15.12 -0.96
CA ARG A 121 -5.13 -13.76 -0.47
C ARG A 121 -4.49 -12.66 -1.32
N GLN A 122 -3.35 -12.91 -1.96
CA GLN A 122 -2.65 -11.89 -2.75
C GLN A 122 -3.33 -11.62 -4.10
N ILE A 123 -3.74 -12.66 -4.83
CA ILE A 123 -4.31 -12.56 -6.19
C ILE A 123 -5.57 -11.67 -6.22
N PRO A 124 -6.62 -11.90 -5.39
CA PRO A 124 -7.78 -11.01 -5.34
C PRO A 124 -7.42 -9.59 -4.94
N SER A 125 -6.44 -9.42 -4.04
CA SER A 125 -6.00 -8.12 -3.54
C SER A 125 -5.31 -7.29 -4.63
N VAL A 126 -4.47 -7.92 -5.46
CA VAL A 126 -3.82 -7.30 -6.61
C VAL A 126 -4.84 -6.92 -7.68
N TRP A 127 -5.82 -7.78 -7.96
CA TRP A 127 -6.93 -7.46 -8.88
C TRP A 127 -7.70 -6.21 -8.41
N GLN A 128 -8.11 -6.18 -7.13
CA GLN A 128 -8.77 -5.01 -6.54
C GLN A 128 -7.93 -3.75 -6.67
N GLN A 129 -6.62 -3.83 -6.41
CA GLN A 129 -5.74 -2.68 -6.58
C GLN A 129 -5.66 -2.20 -8.03
N GLY A 130 -5.77 -3.11 -9.00
CA GLY A 130 -5.94 -2.78 -10.41
C GLY A 130 -7.16 -1.91 -10.65
N LEU A 131 -8.32 -2.29 -10.10
CA LEU A 131 -9.56 -1.49 -10.18
C LEU A 131 -9.40 -0.13 -9.49
N GLN A 132 -8.78 -0.11 -8.31
CA GLN A 132 -8.45 1.12 -7.59
C GLN A 132 -7.44 2.01 -8.33
N SER A 133 -6.79 1.48 -9.37
CA SER A 133 -5.88 2.21 -10.25
C SER A 133 -6.49 2.50 -11.61
N GLY A 134 -7.79 2.25 -11.80
CA GLY A 134 -8.56 2.63 -13.00
C GLY A 134 -8.76 1.51 -14.02
N ARG A 135 -8.30 0.28 -13.74
CA ARG A 135 -8.59 -0.87 -14.61
C ARG A 135 -10.06 -1.30 -14.49
N SER A 136 -10.57 -1.98 -15.51
CA SER A 136 -11.95 -2.46 -15.59
C SER A 136 -12.08 -3.94 -15.94
N ILE A 137 -10.98 -4.70 -15.90
CA ILE A 137 -10.96 -6.15 -16.16
C ILE A 137 -11.79 -6.90 -15.12
N THR A 138 -12.62 -7.85 -15.56
CA THR A 138 -13.38 -8.73 -14.66
C THR A 138 -12.45 -9.68 -13.92
N PHE A 139 -12.88 -10.22 -12.79
CA PHE A 139 -12.05 -11.16 -12.04
C PHE A 139 -11.77 -12.47 -12.81
N PRO A 140 -12.76 -13.11 -13.47
CA PRO A 140 -12.49 -14.28 -14.32
C PRO A 140 -11.49 -14.01 -15.46
N ALA A 141 -11.60 -12.87 -16.15
CA ALA A 141 -10.66 -12.51 -17.21
C ALA A 141 -9.25 -12.25 -16.66
N TYR A 142 -9.14 -11.71 -15.44
CA TYR A 142 -7.87 -11.55 -14.76
C TYR A 142 -7.24 -12.90 -14.39
N LEU A 143 -8.03 -13.87 -13.92
CA LEU A 143 -7.56 -15.24 -13.63
C LEU A 143 -7.12 -15.96 -14.91
N ALA A 144 -7.91 -15.90 -16.00
CA ALA A 144 -7.52 -16.47 -17.29
C ALA A 144 -6.17 -15.93 -17.77
N ARG A 145 -5.97 -14.60 -17.67
CA ARG A 145 -4.70 -13.94 -17.99
C ARG A 145 -3.53 -14.42 -17.12
N LEU A 146 -3.79 -14.78 -15.84
CA LEU A 146 -2.75 -15.33 -14.97
C LEU A 146 -2.30 -16.70 -15.46
N HIS A 147 -3.25 -17.61 -15.72
CA HIS A 147 -2.98 -18.93 -16.28
C HIS A 147 -2.21 -18.85 -17.59
N GLU A 148 -2.68 -18.04 -18.53
CA GLU A 148 -2.04 -17.84 -19.86
C GLU A 148 -0.59 -17.37 -19.78
N THR A 149 -0.22 -16.64 -18.73
CA THR A 149 1.08 -15.97 -18.63
C THR A 149 1.96 -16.52 -17.51
N GLN A 150 1.55 -17.62 -16.86
CA GLN A 150 2.33 -18.25 -15.81
C GLN A 150 3.72 -18.65 -16.32
N GLY A 151 4.75 -18.41 -15.51
CA GLY A 151 6.15 -18.70 -15.86
C GLY A 151 6.76 -17.73 -16.89
N THR A 152 6.04 -16.67 -17.28
CA THR A 152 6.54 -15.63 -18.18
C THR A 152 6.82 -14.33 -17.41
N PRO A 153 7.67 -13.41 -17.93
CA PRO A 153 7.95 -12.12 -17.28
C PRO A 153 6.80 -11.10 -17.41
N ALA A 154 5.56 -11.56 -17.60
CA ALA A 154 4.41 -10.70 -17.85
C ALA A 154 4.15 -9.74 -16.67
N PRO A 155 3.80 -8.47 -16.94
CA PRO A 155 3.62 -7.45 -15.89
C PRO A 155 2.59 -7.78 -14.80
N ILE A 156 1.69 -8.71 -15.06
CA ILE A 156 0.70 -9.20 -14.10
C ILE A 156 1.36 -9.98 -12.93
N TRP A 157 2.56 -10.53 -13.13
CA TRP A 157 3.33 -11.32 -12.16
C TRP A 157 4.34 -10.51 -11.34
N TRP A 158 4.75 -9.33 -11.81
CA TRP A 158 5.75 -8.45 -11.19
C TRP A 158 5.59 -8.14 -9.70
N GLN A 159 4.40 -8.31 -9.13
CA GLN A 159 4.07 -7.94 -7.75
C GLN A 159 3.84 -9.15 -6.83
N LYS A 160 3.88 -10.38 -7.37
CA LYS A 160 3.49 -11.60 -6.65
C LYS A 160 4.38 -12.80 -6.94
N ASP A 161 5.17 -12.77 -8.02
CA ASP A 161 6.10 -13.84 -8.33
C ASP A 161 7.33 -13.79 -7.44
N LEU A 162 7.21 -14.42 -6.27
CA LEU A 162 8.23 -14.39 -5.23
C LEU A 162 9.55 -15.03 -5.70
N PRO A 163 9.58 -16.25 -6.26
CA PRO A 163 10.80 -16.83 -6.81
C PRO A 163 11.47 -15.92 -7.84
N ALA A 164 10.73 -15.41 -8.83
CA ALA A 164 11.32 -14.55 -9.85
C ALA A 164 11.92 -13.25 -9.28
N VAL A 165 11.31 -12.69 -8.23
CA VAL A 165 11.86 -11.53 -7.52
C VAL A 165 13.13 -11.93 -6.75
N LEU A 166 13.11 -13.02 -5.98
CA LEU A 166 14.26 -13.46 -5.18
C LEU A 166 15.44 -13.84 -6.06
N GLU A 167 15.22 -14.55 -7.17
CA GLU A 167 16.26 -14.87 -8.14
C GLU A 167 16.89 -13.63 -8.76
N LYS A 168 16.08 -12.63 -9.12
CA LYS A 168 16.58 -11.39 -9.70
C LYS A 168 17.43 -10.62 -8.70
N TRP A 169 16.93 -10.42 -7.48
CA TRP A 169 17.66 -9.70 -6.44
C TRP A 169 18.87 -10.48 -5.92
N GLY A 170 18.80 -11.80 -5.88
CA GLY A 170 19.88 -12.71 -5.49
C GLY A 170 21.13 -12.64 -6.37
N ARG A 171 21.02 -12.07 -7.57
CA ARG A 171 22.18 -11.77 -8.43
C ARG A 171 23.03 -10.60 -7.92
N HIS A 172 22.47 -9.74 -7.08
CA HIS A 172 23.10 -8.52 -6.59
C HIS A 172 23.30 -8.49 -5.07
N VAL A 173 22.46 -9.22 -4.33
CA VAL A 173 22.52 -9.35 -2.87
C VAL A 173 22.69 -10.83 -2.53
N PRO A 174 23.69 -11.22 -1.73
CA PRO A 174 23.90 -12.63 -1.40
C PRO A 174 22.75 -13.19 -0.56
N ALA A 175 22.47 -14.49 -0.70
CA ALA A 175 21.26 -15.12 -0.15
C ALA A 175 21.14 -14.97 1.38
N GLU A 176 22.26 -15.04 2.11
CA GLU A 176 22.32 -14.86 3.56
C GLU A 176 21.95 -13.44 4.04
N ARG A 177 21.87 -12.47 3.11
CA ARG A 177 21.40 -11.10 3.37
C ARG A 177 20.01 -10.83 2.81
N ILE A 178 19.29 -11.87 2.39
CA ILE A 178 17.90 -11.78 1.94
C ILE A 178 16.99 -12.38 3.01
N HIS A 179 16.19 -11.51 3.62
CA HIS A 179 15.27 -11.84 4.70
C HIS A 179 13.84 -11.94 4.17
N VAL A 180 13.25 -13.13 4.17
CA VAL A 180 11.87 -13.38 3.74
C VAL A 180 10.95 -13.43 4.97
N VAL A 181 10.13 -12.41 5.15
CA VAL A 181 9.22 -12.27 6.30
C VAL A 181 7.84 -12.78 5.91
N THR A 182 7.39 -13.89 6.47
CA THR A 182 6.07 -14.44 6.09
C THR A 182 4.94 -13.67 6.77
N VAL A 183 3.91 -13.35 5.98
CA VAL A 183 2.69 -12.68 6.45
C VAL A 183 1.79 -13.73 7.08
N PRO A 184 1.45 -13.59 8.37
CA PRO A 184 0.63 -14.57 9.06
C PRO A 184 -0.70 -14.83 8.35
N PRO A 185 -1.21 -16.05 8.49
CA PRO A 185 -2.47 -16.44 7.89
C PRO A 185 -3.65 -15.73 8.57
N ALA A 186 -4.83 -15.84 7.98
CA ALA A 186 -6.02 -15.24 8.57
C ALA A 186 -6.28 -15.80 9.98
N GLY A 187 -6.67 -14.95 10.92
CA GLY A 187 -6.94 -15.34 12.31
C GLY A 187 -5.71 -15.44 13.22
N ALA A 188 -4.49 -15.33 12.68
CA ALA A 188 -3.28 -15.23 13.49
C ALA A 188 -3.25 -13.93 14.33
N GLU A 189 -2.36 -13.89 15.32
CA GLU A 189 -2.16 -12.71 16.15
C GLU A 189 -1.86 -11.46 15.32
N LYS A 190 -2.59 -10.37 15.59
CA LYS A 190 -2.52 -9.13 14.81
C LYS A 190 -1.11 -8.53 14.72
N ASP A 191 -0.31 -8.71 15.77
CA ASP A 191 1.03 -8.13 15.88
C ASP A 191 2.13 -9.05 15.35
N LEU A 192 1.82 -10.28 14.92
CA LEU A 192 2.85 -11.26 14.55
C LEU A 192 3.68 -10.81 13.34
N LEU A 193 3.06 -10.18 12.33
CA LEU A 193 3.80 -9.60 11.20
C LEU A 193 4.80 -8.53 11.67
N LEU A 194 4.36 -7.65 12.58
CA LEU A 194 5.22 -6.60 13.12
C LEU A 194 6.39 -7.19 13.89
N ARG A 195 6.15 -8.19 14.75
CA ARG A 195 7.22 -8.86 15.52
C ARG A 195 8.26 -9.51 14.61
N ARG A 196 7.80 -10.26 13.59
CA ARG A 196 8.70 -10.89 12.59
C ARG A 196 9.50 -9.85 11.81
N PHE A 197 8.88 -8.75 11.40
CA PHE A 197 9.58 -7.71 10.66
C PHE A 197 10.59 -6.98 11.55
N CYS A 198 10.21 -6.64 12.77
CA CYS A 198 11.08 -5.96 13.73
C CYS A 198 12.28 -6.82 14.18
N SER A 199 12.14 -8.16 14.24
CA SER A 199 13.26 -9.04 14.56
C SER A 199 14.37 -8.98 13.51
N VAL A 200 14.04 -8.84 12.23
CA VAL A 200 15.02 -8.63 11.15
C VAL A 200 15.80 -7.32 11.37
N LEU A 201 15.11 -6.27 11.79
CA LEU A 201 15.69 -4.94 12.02
C LEU A 201 16.43 -4.81 13.36
N GLY A 202 16.23 -5.75 14.28
CA GLY A 202 16.70 -5.65 15.67
C GLY A 202 16.02 -4.51 16.45
N VAL A 203 14.74 -4.26 16.19
CA VAL A 203 13.92 -3.26 16.90
C VAL A 203 12.94 -3.98 17.82
N ASP A 204 12.72 -3.47 19.03
CA ASP A 204 11.65 -3.98 19.89
C ASP A 204 10.32 -3.32 19.50
N PRO A 205 9.31 -4.08 19.02
CA PRO A 205 7.99 -3.54 18.66
C PRO A 205 7.21 -2.96 19.85
N ALA A 206 7.63 -3.19 21.09
CA ALA A 206 7.03 -2.56 22.28
C ALA A 206 7.26 -1.05 22.32
N HIS A 207 8.33 -0.54 21.69
CA HIS A 207 8.61 0.90 21.64
C HIS A 207 7.78 1.66 20.61
N LEU A 208 7.13 0.96 19.67
CA LEU A 208 6.42 1.59 18.57
C LEU A 208 4.99 1.98 18.96
N ASP A 209 4.69 3.27 18.78
CA ASP A 209 3.33 3.79 18.89
C ASP A 209 2.49 3.33 17.69
N ARG A 210 1.55 2.42 17.98
CA ARG A 210 0.62 1.84 17.01
C ARG A 210 -0.49 2.79 16.60
N SER A 211 -0.76 3.84 17.40
CA SER A 211 -1.78 4.84 17.10
C SER A 211 -1.41 5.71 15.89
N SER A 212 -0.11 5.76 15.56
CA SER A 212 0.42 6.46 14.39
C SER A 212 -0.05 5.87 13.05
N VAL A 213 -0.56 4.64 13.03
CA VAL A 213 -1.12 4.02 11.82
C VAL A 213 -2.61 4.31 11.74
N GLY A 214 -3.02 5.02 10.70
CA GLY A 214 -4.44 5.27 10.40
C GLY A 214 -5.24 3.96 10.28
N ARG A 215 -6.58 4.08 10.42
CA ARG A 215 -7.55 2.95 10.36
C ARG A 215 -7.21 1.94 9.26
N ASP A 216 -7.48 0.65 9.55
CA ASP A 216 -7.38 -0.47 8.61
C ASP A 216 -7.92 -0.08 7.23
N ASN A 217 -7.04 -0.09 6.22
CA ASN A 217 -7.44 0.04 4.83
C ASN A 217 -8.22 -1.21 4.42
N ARG A 218 -9.53 -1.21 4.70
CA ARG A 218 -10.43 -2.29 4.34
C ARG A 218 -10.56 -2.29 2.81
N GLY A 219 -10.13 -3.39 2.19
CA GLY A 219 -10.32 -3.60 0.74
C GLY A 219 -11.81 -3.62 0.37
N LEU A 220 -12.08 -3.44 -0.92
CA LEU A 220 -13.43 -3.45 -1.46
C LEU A 220 -14.10 -4.82 -1.22
N ARG A 221 -15.43 -4.81 -1.12
CA ARG A 221 -16.27 -6.00 -1.26
C ARG A 221 -16.64 -6.22 -2.72
N LEU A 222 -17.12 -7.42 -3.03
CA LEU A 222 -17.37 -7.89 -4.38
C LEU A 222 -18.34 -6.97 -5.13
N GLU A 223 -19.42 -6.55 -4.48
CA GLU A 223 -20.43 -5.64 -5.04
C GLU A 223 -19.83 -4.25 -5.33
N GLN A 224 -19.06 -3.70 -4.39
CA GLN A 224 -18.39 -2.41 -4.54
C GLN A 224 -17.31 -2.45 -5.64
N ALA A 225 -16.59 -3.56 -5.76
CA ALA A 225 -15.61 -3.77 -6.81
C ALA A 225 -16.26 -3.82 -8.18
N GLU A 226 -17.43 -4.46 -8.30
CA GLU A 226 -18.19 -4.48 -9.55
C GLU A 226 -18.69 -3.08 -9.95
N VAL A 227 -19.22 -2.30 -8.99
CA VAL A 227 -19.58 -0.89 -9.23
C VAL A 227 -18.36 -0.10 -9.71
N LEU A 228 -17.22 -0.19 -9.02
CA LEU A 228 -15.99 0.49 -9.42
C LEU A 228 -15.51 0.08 -10.82
N ARG A 229 -15.59 -1.23 -11.14
CA ARG A 229 -15.20 -1.77 -12.43
C ARG A 229 -16.05 -1.19 -13.56
N ARG A 230 -17.38 -1.12 -13.38
CA ARG A 230 -18.32 -0.51 -14.36
C ARG A 230 -18.09 0.99 -14.51
N VAL A 231 -17.87 1.72 -13.41
CA VAL A 231 -17.49 3.14 -13.45
C VAL A 231 -16.20 3.33 -14.24
N ASN A 232 -15.17 2.53 -13.97
CA ASN A 232 -13.91 2.59 -14.69
C ASN A 232 -14.07 2.29 -16.17
N ALA A 233 -14.94 1.36 -16.54
CA ALA A 233 -15.22 1.07 -17.95
C ALA A 233 -15.89 2.26 -18.67
N GLY A 234 -16.69 3.06 -17.96
CA GLY A 234 -17.35 4.25 -18.51
C GLY A 234 -16.47 5.50 -18.58
N ILE A 235 -15.32 5.53 -17.91
CA ILE A 235 -14.39 6.67 -17.97
C ILE A 235 -13.49 6.51 -19.21
N PRO A 236 -13.37 7.53 -20.08
CA PRO A 236 -12.41 7.53 -21.18
C PRO A 236 -10.96 7.38 -20.71
N ASP A 237 -10.14 6.62 -21.42
CA ASP A 237 -8.78 6.30 -20.99
C ASP A 237 -7.87 7.54 -20.92
N GLU A 238 -8.15 8.58 -21.71
CA GLU A 238 -7.40 9.84 -21.68
C GLU A 238 -7.54 10.57 -20.33
N LEU A 239 -8.65 10.34 -19.63
CA LEU A 239 -8.93 10.92 -18.31
C LEU A 239 -8.33 10.08 -17.16
N LYS A 240 -7.95 8.83 -17.41
CA LYS A 240 -7.39 7.91 -16.39
C LYS A 240 -5.90 8.11 -16.14
N ARG A 241 -5.40 9.33 -16.31
CA ARG A 241 -4.00 9.64 -15.99
C ARG A 241 -3.76 9.35 -14.51
N ARG A 242 -2.71 8.58 -14.19
CA ARG A 242 -2.50 7.98 -12.85
C ARG A 242 -2.54 8.99 -11.70
N ASP A 243 -2.01 10.19 -11.93
CA ASP A 243 -1.99 11.29 -10.97
C ASP A 243 -3.39 11.88 -10.74
N VAL A 244 -4.17 12.08 -11.81
CA VAL A 244 -5.54 12.61 -11.72
C VAL A 244 -6.50 11.55 -11.15
N TYR A 245 -6.43 10.32 -11.65
CA TYR A 245 -7.28 9.22 -11.21
C TYR A 245 -6.96 8.80 -9.76
N GLY A 246 -5.69 8.92 -9.33
CA GLY A 246 -5.28 8.61 -7.96
C GLY A 246 -5.98 9.47 -6.90
N ASP A 247 -6.39 10.68 -7.26
CA ASP A 247 -7.04 11.63 -6.35
C ASP A 247 -8.56 11.42 -6.37
N VAL A 248 -9.15 11.36 -7.56
CA VAL A 248 -10.60 11.25 -7.74
C VAL A 248 -11.09 9.81 -7.61
N GLY A 249 -10.56 8.90 -8.43
CA GLY A 249 -10.99 7.51 -8.48
C GLY A 249 -10.56 6.71 -7.25
N LYS A 250 -9.27 6.77 -6.88
CA LYS A 250 -8.76 5.98 -5.74
C LYS A 250 -9.16 6.58 -4.39
N ARG A 251 -8.74 7.82 -4.10
CA ARG A 251 -8.99 8.43 -2.77
C ARG A 251 -10.43 8.91 -2.63
N GLY A 252 -10.96 9.60 -3.64
CA GLY A 252 -12.32 10.15 -3.62
C GLY A 252 -13.40 9.07 -3.63
N PHE A 253 -13.35 8.16 -4.61
CA PHE A 253 -14.42 7.19 -4.84
C PHE A 253 -14.16 5.83 -4.16
N SER A 254 -13.08 5.12 -4.51
CA SER A 254 -12.86 3.77 -3.96
C SER A 254 -12.70 3.75 -2.45
N VAL A 255 -11.88 4.63 -1.88
CA VAL A 255 -11.61 4.61 -0.42
C VAL A 255 -12.74 5.30 0.33
N ALA A 256 -13.13 6.50 -0.09
CA ALA A 256 -13.97 7.36 0.73
C ALA A 256 -15.48 7.29 0.40
N VAL A 257 -15.86 6.61 -0.68
CA VAL A 257 -17.28 6.35 -1.02
C VAL A 257 -17.58 4.85 -0.92
N LEU A 258 -16.76 4.01 -1.56
CA LEU A 258 -16.98 2.56 -1.61
C LEU A 258 -16.32 1.79 -0.45
N GLY A 259 -15.49 2.43 0.36
CA GLY A 259 -14.76 1.79 1.46
C GLY A 259 -15.67 1.46 2.64
N GLY A 260 -16.47 0.39 2.53
CA GLY A 260 -17.39 -0.11 3.55
C GLY A 260 -17.06 -1.53 4.03
N THR A 261 -17.77 -2.00 5.05
CA THR A 261 -17.67 -3.40 5.53
C THR A 261 -18.70 -4.34 4.94
N GLU A 262 -19.80 -3.79 4.44
CA GLU A 262 -20.93 -4.53 3.89
C GLU A 262 -20.61 -5.08 2.50
N GLY A 263 -21.12 -6.27 2.22
CA GLY A 263 -20.88 -7.01 0.97
C GLY A 263 -19.98 -8.23 1.15
N ARG A 264 -19.88 -9.03 0.08
CA ARG A 264 -19.12 -10.29 0.07
C ARG A 264 -17.62 -10.03 -0.07
N ARG A 265 -16.79 -10.85 0.59
CA ARG A 265 -15.33 -10.80 0.36
C ARG A 265 -15.02 -11.33 -1.03
N ILE A 266 -14.01 -10.76 -1.67
CA ILE A 266 -13.50 -11.25 -2.95
C ILE A 266 -12.43 -12.29 -2.63
N LEU A 267 -12.74 -13.54 -2.88
CA LEU A 267 -11.90 -14.72 -2.64
C LEU A 267 -11.65 -15.45 -3.95
N LEU A 268 -10.62 -16.30 -4.01
CA LEU A 268 -10.44 -17.16 -5.18
C LEU A 268 -11.62 -18.13 -5.33
N PRO A 269 -12.09 -18.40 -6.56
CA PRO A 269 -12.99 -19.52 -6.83
C PRO A 269 -12.38 -20.84 -6.34
N ARG A 270 -13.22 -21.77 -5.90
CA ARG A 270 -12.79 -23.10 -5.44
C ARG A 270 -12.14 -23.91 -6.56
N SER A 271 -12.54 -23.68 -7.81
CA SER A 271 -11.89 -24.25 -8.99
C SER A 271 -10.39 -23.91 -9.09
N GLU A 272 -9.96 -22.79 -8.51
CA GLU A 272 -8.56 -22.34 -8.50
C GLU A 272 -7.73 -22.94 -7.36
N ALA A 273 -8.33 -23.73 -6.46
CA ALA A 273 -7.65 -24.19 -5.25
C ALA A 273 -6.44 -25.09 -5.54
N ALA A 274 -6.59 -26.08 -6.43
CA ALA A 274 -5.50 -26.99 -6.79
C ALA A 274 -4.34 -26.23 -7.46
N TRP A 275 -4.65 -25.37 -8.42
CA TRP A 275 -3.66 -24.53 -9.09
C TRP A 275 -2.91 -23.61 -8.11
N CYS A 276 -3.64 -22.95 -7.21
CA CYS A 276 -3.03 -22.07 -6.22
C CYS A 276 -2.17 -22.85 -5.22
N GLN A 277 -2.60 -24.07 -4.84
CA GLN A 277 -1.84 -24.96 -3.96
C GLN A 277 -0.51 -25.36 -4.62
N GLU A 278 -0.55 -25.89 -5.84
CA GLU A 278 0.63 -26.33 -6.59
C GLU A 278 1.64 -25.18 -6.77
N LEU A 279 1.15 -23.99 -7.13
CA LEU A 279 2.00 -22.81 -7.30
C LEU A 279 2.60 -22.32 -5.98
N SER A 280 1.83 -22.34 -4.89
CA SER A 280 2.33 -21.99 -3.55
C SER A 280 3.36 -23.00 -3.04
N GLU A 281 3.17 -24.30 -3.28
CA GLU A 281 4.13 -25.35 -2.92
C GLU A 281 5.47 -25.16 -3.65
N ALA A 282 5.43 -24.79 -4.94
CA ALA A 282 6.64 -24.43 -5.67
C ALA A 282 7.37 -23.22 -5.06
N TYR A 283 6.63 -22.23 -4.53
CA TYR A 283 7.24 -21.07 -3.85
C TYR A 283 7.87 -21.48 -2.52
N VAL A 284 7.21 -22.35 -1.76
CA VAL A 284 7.73 -22.90 -0.50
C VAL A 284 9.01 -23.68 -0.74
N GLU A 285 9.06 -24.53 -1.77
CA GLU A 285 10.24 -25.31 -2.11
C GLU A 285 11.41 -24.41 -2.56
N HIS A 286 11.13 -23.38 -3.34
CA HIS A 286 12.12 -22.38 -3.71
C HIS A 286 12.71 -21.67 -2.49
N LEU A 287 11.89 -21.31 -1.50
CA LEU A 287 12.38 -20.69 -0.26
C LEU A 287 13.24 -21.66 0.57
N ARG A 288 12.84 -22.93 0.67
CA ARG A 288 13.58 -23.96 1.42
C ARG A 288 14.96 -24.22 0.82
N SER A 289 15.07 -24.22 -0.50
CA SER A 289 16.32 -24.50 -1.22
C SER A 289 17.19 -23.27 -1.47
N GLY A 290 16.64 -22.06 -1.37
CA GLY A 290 17.30 -20.82 -1.78
C GLY A 290 18.31 -20.21 -0.80
N GLY A 291 18.46 -20.78 0.41
CA GLY A 291 19.44 -20.31 1.41
C GLY A 291 19.13 -18.93 2.02
N TYR A 292 17.89 -18.47 1.91
CA TYR A 292 17.42 -17.20 2.47
C TYR A 292 17.19 -17.29 3.99
N ASP A 293 17.25 -16.14 4.67
CA ASP A 293 16.80 -16.03 6.06
C ASP A 293 15.27 -15.90 6.10
N VAL A 294 14.57 -16.99 6.41
CA VAL A 294 13.11 -16.98 6.50
C VAL A 294 12.67 -16.68 7.93
N VAL A 295 11.97 -15.56 8.12
CA VAL A 295 11.42 -15.14 9.41
C VAL A 295 9.92 -15.39 9.46
N GLY A 296 9.56 -16.50 10.09
CA GLY A 296 8.19 -17.00 10.20
C GLY A 296 8.11 -18.47 9.79
N ASP A 297 6.93 -18.91 9.38
CA ASP A 297 6.71 -20.24 8.83
C ASP A 297 6.51 -20.13 7.32
N VAL A 298 7.23 -20.94 6.53
CA VAL A 298 7.05 -21.02 5.07
C VAL A 298 5.67 -21.54 4.71
N GLU A 299 5.06 -22.36 5.57
CA GLU A 299 3.71 -22.89 5.40
C GLU A 299 2.64 -21.78 5.45
N ASP A 300 2.97 -20.58 5.94
CA ASP A 300 2.09 -19.41 5.87
C ASP A 300 1.81 -18.95 4.42
N LEU A 301 2.59 -19.45 3.44
CA LEU A 301 2.38 -19.19 2.01
C LEU A 301 1.42 -20.17 1.34
N LEU A 302 1.10 -21.28 1.99
CA LEU A 302 0.10 -22.21 1.48
C LEU A 302 -1.30 -21.60 1.63
N PRO A 303 -2.16 -21.74 0.61
CA PRO A 303 -3.51 -21.25 0.70
C PRO A 303 -4.30 -22.06 1.74
N ARG A 304 -5.25 -21.39 2.40
CA ARG A 304 -6.15 -22.04 3.35
C ARG A 304 -7.57 -22.11 2.82
N GLU A 305 -8.34 -23.07 3.31
CA GLU A 305 -9.73 -23.31 2.91
C GLU A 305 -10.60 -22.04 3.01
N GLU A 306 -10.41 -21.21 4.04
CA GLU A 306 -11.12 -19.94 4.20
C GLU A 306 -10.76 -18.85 3.18
N SER A 307 -9.78 -19.09 2.33
CA SER A 307 -9.34 -18.17 1.27
C SER A 307 -10.06 -18.42 -0.06
N PHE A 308 -10.93 -19.42 -0.11
CA PHE A 308 -11.71 -19.79 -1.28
C PHE A 308 -13.21 -19.51 -1.08
N ALA A 309 -13.90 -19.24 -2.18
CA ALA A 309 -15.36 -19.10 -2.25
C ALA A 309 -15.92 -20.08 -3.30
N PRO A 310 -17.23 -20.37 -3.28
CA PRO A 310 -17.89 -21.06 -4.41
C PRO A 310 -17.58 -20.37 -5.74
N ASP A 311 -17.60 -21.11 -6.84
CA ASP A 311 -17.24 -20.56 -8.16
C ASP A 311 -18.25 -19.52 -8.67
N GLU A 312 -19.51 -19.70 -8.28
CA GLU A 312 -20.58 -18.75 -8.56
C GLU A 312 -20.44 -17.50 -7.67
N GLN A 313 -19.65 -16.54 -8.14
CA GLN A 313 -19.41 -15.24 -7.50
C GLN A 313 -19.98 -14.08 -8.31
N GLU A 314 -21.05 -14.31 -9.07
CA GLU A 314 -21.68 -13.23 -9.83
C GLU A 314 -22.35 -12.20 -8.88
N VAL A 315 -22.33 -10.95 -9.32
CA VAL A 315 -23.04 -9.84 -8.66
C VAL A 315 -24.26 -9.55 -9.51
N THR A 316 -25.45 -9.72 -8.94
CA THR A 316 -26.70 -9.49 -9.66
C THR A 316 -26.89 -8.01 -9.97
N GLU A 317 -27.68 -7.67 -10.99
CA GLU A 317 -27.99 -6.27 -11.31
C GLU A 317 -28.66 -5.54 -10.13
N GLU A 318 -29.48 -6.25 -9.34
CA GLU A 318 -30.07 -5.71 -8.12
C GLU A 318 -28.99 -5.34 -7.09
N GLN A 319 -28.00 -6.22 -6.85
CA GLN A 319 -26.89 -5.95 -5.94
C GLN A 319 -26.02 -4.78 -6.43
N VAL A 320 -25.77 -4.69 -7.73
CA VAL A 320 -25.07 -3.54 -8.33
C VAL A 320 -25.86 -2.26 -8.13
N ALA A 321 -27.18 -2.28 -8.36
CA ALA A 321 -28.04 -1.12 -8.17
C ALA A 321 -28.05 -0.66 -6.71
N GLN A 322 -28.20 -1.59 -5.76
CA GLN A 322 -28.15 -1.31 -4.32
C GLN A 322 -26.81 -0.69 -3.90
N ALA A 323 -25.69 -1.30 -4.32
CA ALA A 323 -24.35 -0.79 -4.02
C ALA A 323 -24.10 0.59 -4.67
N SER A 324 -24.64 0.82 -5.87
CA SER A 324 -24.55 2.11 -6.56
C SER A 324 -25.35 3.20 -5.85
N VAL A 325 -26.57 2.91 -5.40
CA VAL A 325 -27.40 3.84 -4.62
C VAL A 325 -26.72 4.17 -3.29
N ALA A 326 -26.15 3.19 -2.59
CA ALA A 326 -25.38 3.42 -1.38
C ALA A 326 -24.18 4.35 -1.65
N ALA A 327 -23.41 4.10 -2.71
CA ALA A 327 -22.29 4.93 -3.11
C ALA A 327 -22.71 6.38 -3.43
N LEU A 328 -23.78 6.56 -4.21
CA LEU A 328 -24.33 7.88 -4.55
C LEU A 328 -24.83 8.61 -3.30
N THR A 329 -25.49 7.89 -2.38
CA THR A 329 -25.92 8.44 -1.09
C THR A 329 -24.74 8.95 -0.28
N THR A 330 -23.65 8.17 -0.19
CA THR A 330 -22.42 8.62 0.48
C THR A 330 -21.81 9.84 -0.20
N MET A 331 -21.77 9.89 -1.54
CA MET A 331 -21.28 11.06 -2.27
C MET A 331 -22.10 12.32 -1.98
N VAL A 332 -23.43 12.22 -2.08
CA VAL A 332 -24.36 13.35 -1.85
C VAL A 332 -24.26 13.82 -0.39
N SER A 333 -24.26 12.91 0.58
CA SER A 333 -24.13 13.26 2.01
C SER A 333 -22.83 14.03 2.29
N ARG A 334 -21.70 13.59 1.74
CA ARG A 334 -20.40 14.28 1.91
C ARG A 334 -20.41 15.66 1.27
N GLN A 335 -21.05 15.81 0.12
CA GLN A 335 -21.20 17.11 -0.52
C GLN A 335 -22.09 18.03 0.33
N LEU A 336 -23.21 17.53 0.86
CA LEU A 336 -24.10 18.29 1.75
C LEU A 336 -23.38 18.74 3.03
N GLU A 337 -22.61 17.87 3.66
CA GLU A 337 -21.78 18.20 4.84
C GLU A 337 -20.79 19.31 4.53
N SER A 338 -20.04 19.19 3.43
CA SER A 338 -19.09 20.22 3.00
C SER A 338 -19.77 21.57 2.76
N HIS A 339 -20.94 21.59 2.11
CA HIS A 339 -21.71 22.81 1.91
C HIS A 339 -22.24 23.40 3.22
N ARG A 340 -22.68 22.56 4.17
CA ARG A 340 -23.12 23.00 5.51
C ARG A 340 -21.96 23.66 6.27
N GLU A 341 -20.79 23.04 6.30
CA GLU A 341 -19.61 23.61 6.96
C GLU A 341 -19.17 24.95 6.36
N VAL A 342 -19.28 25.11 5.05
CA VAL A 342 -19.00 26.40 4.38
C VAL A 342 -20.02 27.46 4.81
N LYS A 343 -21.31 27.11 4.82
CA LYS A 343 -22.39 28.02 5.24
C LYS A 343 -22.28 28.39 6.72
N ASP A 344 -21.97 27.42 7.59
CA ASP A 344 -21.81 27.65 9.03
C ASP A 344 -20.59 28.54 9.32
N ARG A 345 -19.47 28.34 8.60
CA ARG A 345 -18.31 29.25 8.66
C ARG A 345 -18.65 30.66 8.19
N GLN A 346 -19.44 30.80 7.13
CA GLN A 346 -19.91 32.12 6.66
C GLN A 346 -20.82 32.80 7.68
N LEU A 347 -21.75 32.07 8.29
CA LEU A 347 -22.63 32.59 9.35
C LEU A 347 -21.83 33.00 10.60
N ALA A 348 -20.89 32.17 11.04
CA ALA A 348 -20.02 32.47 12.17
C ALA A 348 -19.13 33.71 11.93
N ALA A 349 -18.69 33.93 10.69
CA ALA A 349 -17.91 35.13 10.31
C ALA A 349 -18.75 36.41 10.33
N LEU A 350 -20.09 36.33 10.23
CA LEU A 350 -20.99 37.47 10.33
C LEU A 350 -21.34 37.83 11.79
N GLU A 351 -21.12 36.93 12.75
CA GLU A 351 -21.50 37.11 14.15
C GLU A 351 -20.71 38.17 14.97
N PRO A 352 -19.41 38.47 14.74
CA PRO A 352 -18.69 39.45 15.55
C PRO A 352 -19.24 40.89 15.43
N GLY A 353 -19.98 41.19 14.35
CA GLY A 353 -20.54 42.52 14.09
C GLY A 353 -21.83 42.84 14.85
N TRP A 354 -22.64 41.84 15.22
CA TRP A 354 -23.94 42.11 15.85
C TRP A 354 -23.82 42.35 17.35
N ARG A 355 -23.00 41.58 18.08
CA ARG A 355 -22.76 41.80 19.52
C ARG A 355 -22.06 43.14 19.78
N ALA A 356 -21.16 43.56 18.88
CA ALA A 356 -20.49 44.85 18.97
C ALA A 356 -21.36 46.07 18.56
N ARG A 357 -22.47 45.84 17.83
CA ARG A 357 -23.47 46.89 17.52
C ARG A 357 -24.54 47.00 18.62
N VAL A 358 -24.99 45.90 19.20
CA VAL A 358 -25.97 45.93 20.29
C VAL A 358 -25.35 46.49 21.58
N GLY A 359 -24.10 46.16 21.92
CA GLY A 359 -23.40 46.74 23.07
C GLY A 359 -23.11 48.25 22.97
N ARG A 360 -22.98 48.79 21.74
CA ARG A 360 -22.81 50.24 21.51
C ARG A 360 -24.14 51.00 21.39
N GLY A 361 -25.22 50.33 21.00
CA GLY A 361 -26.57 50.90 20.98
C GLY A 361 -27.14 51.16 22.38
N VAL A 362 -26.94 50.23 23.33
CA VAL A 362 -27.50 50.35 24.69
C VAL A 362 -26.78 51.42 25.54
N ARG A 363 -25.46 51.61 25.38
CA ARG A 363 -24.74 52.71 26.08
C ARG A 363 -25.08 54.10 25.57
N ARG A 364 -25.67 54.24 24.37
CA ARG A 364 -26.07 55.56 23.82
C ARG A 364 -27.46 56.01 24.27
N VAL A 365 -28.30 55.10 24.77
CA VAL A 365 -29.67 55.41 25.23
C VAL A 365 -29.76 55.68 26.73
N LEU A 366 -28.79 55.24 27.54
CA LEU A 366 -28.77 55.47 29.00
C LEU A 366 -27.84 56.61 29.46
N GLY A 367 -27.29 57.41 28.53
CA GLY A 367 -26.33 58.49 28.83
C GLY A 367 -26.85 59.92 28.61
N ARG A 368 -28.17 60.10 28.50
CA ARG A 368 -28.80 61.43 28.45
C ARG A 368 -30.08 61.43 29.28
N SER A 369 -29.90 61.66 30.58
CA SER A 369 -30.75 62.48 31.45
C SER A 369 -29.92 62.91 32.64
#